data_AF-A0A7X9IJG4-F1
#
_entry.id   AF-A0A7X9IJG4-F1
#
_cell.length_a   1.000
_cell.length_b   1.000
_cell.length_c   1.000
_cell.angle_alpha   90.00
_cell.angle_beta   90.00
_cell.angle_gamma   90.00
#
_symmetry.space_group_name_H-M   'P 1'
#
loop_
_entity.id
_entity.type
_entity.pdbx_description
1 polymer ?
#
loop_
_entity_poly.entity_id
_entity_poly.type
_entity_poly.pdbx_seq_one_letter_code
_entity_poly.pdbx_strand_id
1 'polypeptide(L)'
;NEFFHTVTGAWALGGFFVVGVSAYHLLRKQNVDFFTKSFRVGAAFALIFSLVVALVGHRQGNIVAEVQPAKLAAMESHWETQKNAPMYLLAVPDPANEGNSIQIGRIPSILSLMAFNDPSAEVKGLKDFPKEDRPPVTLTFSAFRLMVGLGTLMLVMAVLAFISRHHPAESSPKLLKAFVWMIPVPYIALQAGWAVAEVGRQPWIVYGLMRTKDAVSPIAVEQVAISLVAFFVVYILLAALDIFLLAKYARKEPA
;
A
#
# COMPACT_ATOMS: atom_id res chain seq x y z
N ASN A 1 -0.71 -15.34 -3.66
CA ASN A 1 -0.96 -14.75 -4.99
C ASN A 1 -0.20 -13.42 -5.16
N GLU A 2 1.06 -13.37 -4.72
CA GLU A 2 1.84 -12.12 -4.59
C GLU A 2 2.13 -11.46 -5.93
N PHE A 3 2.41 -12.27 -6.96
CA PHE A 3 2.65 -11.79 -8.32
C PHE A 3 1.51 -10.90 -8.83
N PHE A 4 0.26 -11.39 -8.77
CA PHE A 4 -0.87 -10.65 -9.30
C PHE A 4 -1.13 -9.35 -8.54
N HIS A 5 -1.01 -9.36 -7.20
CA HIS A 5 -1.22 -8.14 -6.42
C HIS A 5 -0.16 -7.08 -6.74
N THR A 6 1.10 -7.52 -6.89
CA THR A 6 2.23 -6.63 -7.21
C THR A 6 2.10 -6.03 -8.62
N VAL A 7 1.85 -6.87 -9.63
CA VAL A 7 1.75 -6.42 -11.03
C VAL A 7 0.55 -5.50 -11.23
N THR A 8 -0.60 -5.82 -10.65
CA THR A 8 -1.80 -4.99 -10.78
C THR A 8 -1.66 -3.67 -10.01
N GLY A 9 -0.96 -3.65 -8.88
CA GLY A 9 -0.57 -2.42 -8.19
C GLY A 9 0.33 -1.51 -9.04
N ALA A 10 1.31 -2.08 -9.74
CA ALA A 10 2.17 -1.35 -10.67
C ALA A 10 1.40 -0.78 -11.87
N TRP A 11 0.42 -1.52 -12.40
CA TRP A 11 -0.46 -1.02 -13.46
C TRP A 11 -1.38 0.11 -12.97
N ALA A 12 -1.96 -0.01 -11.77
CA ALA A 12 -2.74 1.07 -11.18
C ALA A 12 -1.90 2.35 -11.04
N LEU A 13 -0.64 2.24 -10.58
CA LEU A 13 0.30 3.35 -10.51
C LEU A 13 0.50 4.02 -11.87
N GLY A 14 0.73 3.25 -12.94
CA GLY A 14 0.88 3.78 -14.29
C GLY A 14 -0.36 4.58 -14.75
N GLY A 15 -1.56 4.07 -14.45
CA GLY A 15 -2.82 4.77 -14.73
C GLY A 15 -2.92 6.11 -14.01
N PHE A 16 -2.64 6.15 -12.70
CA PHE A 16 -2.65 7.38 -11.92
C PHE A 16 -1.59 8.38 -12.34
N PHE A 17 -0.42 7.91 -12.78
CA PHE A 17 0.63 8.78 -13.31
C PHE A 17 0.13 9.53 -14.56
N VAL A 18 -0.46 8.80 -15.53
CA VAL A 18 -1.02 9.40 -16.75
C VAL A 18 -2.16 10.37 -16.43
N VAL A 19 -3.06 10.00 -15.52
CA VAL A 19 -4.17 10.86 -15.05
C VAL A 19 -3.62 12.14 -14.42
N GLY A 20 -2.62 12.05 -13.55
CA GLY A 20 -2.04 13.19 -12.86
C GLY A 20 -1.31 14.16 -13.79
N VAL A 21 -0.49 13.65 -14.72
CA VAL A 21 0.18 14.48 -15.74
C VAL A 21 -0.84 15.15 -16.66
N SER A 22 -1.86 14.41 -17.09
CA SER A 22 -2.92 14.99 -17.93
C SER A 22 -3.70 16.08 -17.20
N ALA A 23 -4.06 15.86 -15.93
CA ALA A 23 -4.73 16.85 -15.11
C ALA A 23 -3.89 18.12 -14.90
N TYR A 24 -2.57 17.99 -14.77
CA TYR A 24 -1.64 19.12 -14.67
C TYR A 24 -1.73 20.05 -15.89
N HIS A 25 -1.77 19.50 -17.10
CA HIS A 25 -1.88 20.29 -18.33
C HIS A 25 -3.29 20.85 -18.55
N LEU A 26 -4.33 20.07 -18.23
CA LEU A 26 -5.73 20.53 -18.32
C LEU A 26 -5.98 21.72 -17.38
N LEU A 27 -5.40 21.73 -16.17
CA LEU A 27 -5.43 22.88 -15.25
C LEU A 27 -4.86 24.16 -15.86
N ARG A 28 -3.86 24.01 -16.74
CA ARG A 28 -3.16 25.11 -17.40
C ARG A 28 -3.74 25.45 -18.78
N LYS A 29 -4.80 24.75 -19.21
CA LYS A 29 -5.42 24.87 -20.53
C LYS A 29 -4.44 24.64 -21.69
N GLN A 30 -3.44 23.79 -21.49
CA GLN A 30 -2.45 23.42 -22.49
C GLN A 30 -2.92 22.20 -23.27
N ASN A 31 -2.81 22.22 -24.60
CA ASN A 31 -3.07 21.06 -25.48
C ASN A 31 -4.32 20.24 -25.08
N VAL A 32 -5.44 20.93 -24.86
CA VAL A 32 -6.62 20.39 -24.17
C VAL A 32 -7.18 19.13 -24.81
N ASP A 33 -7.22 19.06 -26.14
CA ASP A 33 -7.72 17.87 -26.86
C ASP A 33 -6.85 16.63 -26.59
N PHE A 34 -5.53 16.78 -26.69
CA PHE A 34 -4.56 15.71 -26.42
C PHE A 34 -4.67 15.22 -24.97
N PHE A 35 -4.62 16.12 -24.01
CA PHE A 35 -4.66 15.74 -22.60
C PHE A 35 -6.04 15.25 -22.15
N THR A 36 -7.13 15.64 -22.81
CA THR A 36 -8.45 15.03 -22.58
C THR A 36 -8.48 13.58 -23.01
N LYS A 37 -7.94 13.26 -24.21
CA LYS A 37 -7.83 11.88 -24.70
C LYS A 37 -6.92 11.03 -23.81
N SER A 38 -5.77 11.56 -23.42
CA SER A 38 -4.81 10.91 -22.50
C SER A 38 -5.45 10.64 -21.13
N PHE A 39 -6.10 11.66 -20.54
CA PHE A 39 -6.82 11.54 -19.28
C PHE A 39 -7.89 10.45 -19.34
N ARG A 40 -8.66 10.39 -20.44
CA ARG A 40 -9.74 9.40 -20.60
C ARG A 40 -9.24 7.96 -20.60
N VAL A 41 -8.14 7.69 -21.30
CA VAL A 41 -7.50 6.36 -21.32
C VAL A 41 -6.91 6.04 -19.95
N GLY A 42 -6.16 6.97 -19.36
CA GLY A 42 -5.58 6.81 -18.03
C GLY A 42 -6.62 6.56 -16.94
N ALA A 43 -7.76 7.26 -16.99
CA ALA A 43 -8.85 7.11 -16.02
C ALA A 43 -9.53 5.73 -16.10
N ALA A 44 -9.79 5.22 -17.30
CA ALA A 44 -10.30 3.87 -17.49
C ALA A 44 -9.31 2.82 -16.98
N PHE A 45 -8.03 2.96 -17.31
CA PHE A 45 -6.97 2.06 -16.87
C PHE A 45 -6.81 2.06 -15.35
N ALA A 46 -6.75 3.25 -14.73
CA ALA A 46 -6.65 3.42 -13.29
C ALA A 46 -7.85 2.78 -12.56
N LEU A 47 -9.08 2.93 -13.08
CA LEU A 47 -10.27 2.33 -12.47
C LEU A 47 -10.23 0.80 -12.54
N ILE A 48 -9.95 0.25 -13.72
CA ILE A 48 -9.87 -1.21 -13.90
C ILE A 48 -8.85 -1.81 -12.95
N PHE A 49 -7.63 -1.28 -12.93
CA PHE A 49 -6.56 -1.87 -12.11
C PHE A 49 -6.69 -1.55 -10.62
N SER A 50 -7.33 -0.44 -10.22
CA SER A 50 -7.68 -0.19 -8.82
C SER A 50 -8.72 -1.19 -8.29
N LEU A 51 -9.70 -1.57 -9.12
CA LEU A 51 -10.67 -2.61 -8.76
C LEU A 51 -10.00 -3.99 -8.68
N VAL A 52 -9.18 -4.33 -9.69
CA VAL A 52 -8.49 -5.62 -9.72
C VAL A 52 -7.52 -5.76 -8.54
N VAL A 53 -6.70 -4.75 -8.25
CA VAL A 53 -5.74 -4.83 -7.14
C VAL A 53 -6.45 -4.94 -5.78
N ALA A 54 -7.60 -4.28 -5.60
CA ALA A 54 -8.41 -4.41 -4.38
C ALA A 54 -8.96 -5.83 -4.22
N LEU A 55 -9.51 -6.43 -5.29
CA LEU A 55 -10.03 -7.81 -5.26
C LEU A 55 -8.92 -8.84 -5.02
N VAL A 56 -7.78 -8.69 -5.69
CA VAL A 56 -6.62 -9.55 -5.49
C VAL A 56 -6.04 -9.36 -4.08
N GLY A 57 -6.08 -8.14 -3.55
CA GLY A 57 -5.64 -7.81 -2.20
C GLY A 57 -6.48 -8.47 -1.13
N HIS A 58 -7.81 -8.46 -1.29
CA HIS A 58 -8.72 -9.21 -0.40
C HIS A 58 -8.32 -10.68 -0.34
N ARG A 59 -8.21 -11.34 -1.50
CA ARG A 59 -7.78 -12.74 -1.59
C ARG A 59 -6.39 -12.98 -0.98
N GLN A 60 -5.46 -12.06 -1.15
CA GLN A 60 -4.13 -12.14 -0.54
C GLN A 60 -4.23 -12.05 1.00
N GLY A 61 -5.13 -11.22 1.54
CA GLY A 61 -5.44 -11.16 2.96
C GLY A 61 -5.98 -12.49 3.51
N ASN A 62 -6.90 -13.14 2.78
CA ASN A 62 -7.40 -14.47 3.16
C ASN A 62 -6.27 -15.52 3.20
N ILE A 63 -5.39 -15.52 2.20
CA ILE A 63 -4.23 -16.44 2.18
C ILE A 63 -3.30 -16.18 3.37
N VAL A 64 -3.06 -14.91 3.73
CA VAL A 64 -2.26 -14.58 4.91
C VAL A 64 -2.94 -15.05 6.20
N ALA A 65 -4.27 -14.98 6.29
CA ALA A 65 -5.03 -15.49 7.43
C ALA A 65 -4.77 -16.98 7.69
N GLU A 66 -4.70 -17.78 6.63
CA GLU A 66 -4.48 -19.22 6.70
C GLU A 66 -3.01 -19.59 6.88
N VAL A 67 -2.11 -18.95 6.13
CA VAL A 67 -0.70 -19.37 6.03
C VAL A 67 0.20 -18.66 7.05
N GLN A 68 -0.08 -17.40 7.37
CA GLN A 68 0.72 -16.58 8.29
C GLN A 68 -0.20 -15.83 9.29
N PRO A 69 -0.92 -16.54 10.17
CA PRO A 69 -1.90 -15.93 11.07
C PRO A 69 -1.29 -14.89 12.02
N ALA A 70 -0.03 -15.07 12.45
CA ALA A 70 0.67 -14.07 13.27
C ALA A 70 0.84 -12.72 12.54
N LYS A 71 1.07 -12.76 11.22
CA LYS A 71 1.17 -11.57 10.37
C LYS A 71 -0.18 -10.88 10.22
N LEU A 72 -1.26 -11.63 9.97
CA LEU A 72 -2.61 -11.08 9.96
C LEU A 72 -2.95 -10.42 11.31
N ALA A 73 -2.66 -11.11 12.42
CA ALA A 73 -2.92 -10.60 13.75
C ALA A 73 -2.15 -9.29 14.02
N ALA A 74 -0.91 -9.18 13.52
CA ALA A 74 -0.13 -7.95 13.59
C ALA A 74 -0.66 -6.82 12.68
N MET A 75 -1.13 -7.15 11.46
CA MET A 75 -1.73 -6.18 10.54
C MET A 75 -2.94 -5.46 11.15
N GLU A 76 -3.67 -6.14 12.03
CA GLU A 76 -4.88 -5.60 12.68
C GLU A 76 -4.74 -5.35 14.18
N SER A 77 -3.52 -5.51 14.73
CA SER A 77 -3.24 -5.40 16.17
C SER A 77 -4.23 -6.19 17.02
N HIS A 78 -4.46 -7.44 16.60
CA HIS A 78 -5.40 -8.38 17.17
C HIS A 78 -4.69 -9.30 18.16
N TRP A 79 -4.98 -9.14 19.46
CA TRP A 79 -4.19 -9.76 20.53
C TRP A 79 -4.76 -11.07 21.02
N GLU A 80 -6.08 -11.16 21.17
CA GLU A 80 -6.78 -12.29 21.77
C GLU A 80 -7.45 -13.13 20.69
N THR A 81 -7.23 -14.45 20.69
CA THR A 81 -7.97 -15.36 19.80
C THR A 81 -9.45 -15.35 20.15
N GLN A 82 -10.30 -15.06 19.17
CA GLN A 82 -11.73 -15.06 19.37
C GLN A 82 -12.48 -15.29 18.05
N LYS A 83 -13.68 -15.87 18.17
CA LYS A 83 -14.69 -15.87 17.12
C LYS A 83 -15.33 -14.49 17.00
N ASN A 84 -15.92 -14.20 15.84
CA ASN A 84 -16.59 -12.93 15.59
C ASN A 84 -15.66 -11.73 15.85
N ALA A 85 -14.38 -11.89 15.47
CA ALA A 85 -13.32 -10.95 15.72
C ALA A 85 -13.70 -9.57 15.15
N PRO A 86 -13.68 -8.51 15.97
CA PRO A 86 -14.01 -7.18 15.55
C PRO A 86 -12.83 -6.55 14.81
N MET A 87 -13.15 -5.58 13.95
CA MET A 87 -12.18 -4.61 13.46
C MET A 87 -12.40 -3.29 14.19
N TYR A 88 -11.33 -2.60 14.57
CA TYR A 88 -11.40 -1.24 15.11
C TYR A 88 -11.04 -0.22 14.03
N LEU A 89 -11.90 0.77 13.79
CA LEU A 89 -11.62 1.82 12.79
C LEU A 89 -10.34 2.59 13.11
N LEU A 90 -10.10 2.88 14.38
CA LEU A 90 -8.84 3.44 14.86
C LEU A 90 -8.34 2.60 16.04
N ALA A 91 -7.08 2.19 15.97
CA ALA A 91 -6.39 1.53 17.05
C ALA A 91 -4.94 2.04 17.13
N VAL A 92 -4.41 2.12 18.34
CA VAL A 92 -2.98 2.38 18.58
C VAL A 92 -2.39 1.15 19.26
N PRO A 93 -1.54 0.38 18.55
CA PRO A 93 -0.90 -0.80 19.12
C PRO A 93 -0.02 -0.42 20.32
N ASP A 94 -0.10 -1.22 21.37
CA ASP A 94 0.81 -1.16 22.52
C ASP A 94 1.40 -2.57 22.77
N PRO A 95 2.42 -2.94 21.98
CA PRO A 95 2.99 -4.28 22.08
C PRO A 95 3.70 -4.56 23.40
N ALA A 96 4.14 -3.52 24.11
CA ALA A 96 4.79 -3.65 25.41
C ALA A 96 3.81 -4.20 26.46
N ASN A 97 2.54 -3.78 26.38
CA ASN A 97 1.46 -4.24 27.25
C ASN A 97 0.59 -5.35 26.61
N GLU A 98 1.04 -5.94 25.49
CA GLU A 98 0.34 -6.98 24.74
C GLU A 98 -1.13 -6.63 24.43
N GLY A 99 -1.35 -5.38 24.00
CA GLY A 99 -2.68 -4.85 23.77
C GLY A 99 -2.70 -3.62 22.85
N ASN A 100 -3.77 -2.85 22.96
CA ASN A 100 -3.94 -1.58 22.26
C ASN A 100 -4.18 -0.50 23.31
N SER A 101 -3.45 0.61 23.24
CA SER A 101 -3.63 1.74 24.15
C SER A 101 -4.91 2.54 23.83
N ILE A 102 -5.31 2.56 22.56
CA ILE A 102 -6.54 3.22 22.07
C ILE A 102 -7.27 2.26 21.13
N GLN A 103 -8.60 2.18 21.28
CA GLN A 103 -9.49 1.41 20.41
C GLN A 103 -10.81 2.19 20.22
N ILE A 104 -11.10 2.61 18.99
CA ILE A 104 -12.28 3.41 18.66
C ILE A 104 -12.98 2.82 17.45
N GLY A 105 -14.32 2.85 17.45
CA GLY A 105 -15.14 2.39 16.33
C GLY A 105 -15.05 0.88 16.15
N ARG A 106 -15.37 0.12 17.21
CA ARG A 106 -15.43 -1.34 17.18
C ARG A 106 -16.58 -1.79 16.28
N ILE A 107 -16.27 -2.50 15.21
CA ILE A 107 -17.26 -3.12 14.32
C ILE A 107 -17.17 -4.65 14.48
N PRO A 108 -18.19 -5.30 15.08
CA PRO A 108 -18.18 -6.74 15.32
C PRO A 108 -18.04 -7.56 14.03
N SER A 109 -17.39 -8.72 14.12
CA SER A 109 -17.27 -9.72 13.03
C SER A 109 -16.58 -9.28 11.73
N ILE A 110 -16.21 -8.01 11.55
CA ILE A 110 -15.60 -7.52 10.31
C ILE A 110 -14.22 -8.16 10.07
N LEU A 111 -13.42 -8.35 11.11
CA LEU A 111 -12.11 -8.99 10.94
C LEU A 111 -12.27 -10.46 10.54
N SER A 112 -13.19 -11.19 11.17
CA SER A 112 -13.53 -12.57 10.77
C SER A 112 -14.01 -12.64 9.33
N LEU A 113 -14.92 -11.75 8.94
CA LEU A 113 -15.46 -11.67 7.58
C LEU A 113 -14.35 -11.36 6.56
N MET A 114 -13.48 -10.40 6.82
CA MET A 114 -12.40 -10.06 5.89
C MET A 114 -11.36 -11.18 5.78
N ALA A 115 -10.99 -11.79 6.92
CA ALA A 115 -9.96 -12.82 6.98
C ALA A 115 -10.41 -14.16 6.37
N PHE A 116 -11.66 -14.58 6.60
CA PHE A 116 -12.11 -15.92 6.24
C PHE A 116 -13.40 -15.96 5.40
N ASN A 117 -13.98 -14.80 5.06
CA ASN A 117 -15.30 -14.69 4.42
C ASN A 117 -16.45 -15.32 5.25
N ASP A 118 -16.25 -15.45 6.56
CA ASP A 118 -17.24 -15.95 7.53
C ASP A 118 -17.24 -15.05 8.77
N PRO A 119 -18.36 -14.39 9.12
CA PRO A 119 -18.43 -13.48 10.27
C PRO A 119 -18.27 -14.18 11.64
N SER A 120 -18.34 -15.52 11.68
CA SER A 120 -18.20 -16.35 12.87
C SER A 120 -16.85 -17.05 12.98
N ALA A 121 -15.99 -16.91 11.98
CA ALA A 121 -14.67 -17.54 11.97
C ALA A 121 -13.80 -17.07 13.15
N GLU A 122 -13.01 -17.99 13.69
CA GLU A 122 -12.01 -17.70 14.71
C GLU A 122 -10.77 -17.07 14.08
N VAL A 123 -10.36 -15.91 14.59
CA VAL A 123 -9.12 -15.25 14.18
C VAL A 123 -8.10 -15.39 15.30
N LYS A 124 -6.95 -16.01 14.98
CA LYS A 124 -5.84 -16.17 15.93
C LYS A 124 -5.26 -14.83 16.33
N GLY A 125 -5.15 -14.59 17.62
CA GLY A 125 -4.55 -13.41 18.22
C GLY A 125 -3.05 -13.56 18.41
N LEU A 126 -2.36 -12.43 18.55
CA LEU A 126 -0.91 -12.41 18.77
C LEU A 126 -0.46 -13.18 20.01
N LYS A 127 -1.30 -13.26 21.06
CA LYS A 127 -0.95 -13.94 22.31
C LYS A 127 -0.79 -15.46 22.20
N ASP A 128 -1.39 -16.06 21.16
CA ASP A 128 -1.23 -17.49 20.88
C ASP A 128 0.15 -17.83 20.30
N PHE A 129 0.94 -16.83 19.88
CA PHE A 129 2.27 -17.00 19.32
C PHE A 129 3.35 -16.61 20.35
N PRO A 130 4.50 -17.33 20.41
CA PRO A 130 5.65 -16.90 21.21
C PRO A 130 6.10 -15.48 20.85
N LYS A 131 6.54 -14.69 21.83
CA LYS A 131 6.89 -13.27 21.63
C LYS A 131 7.99 -13.09 20.58
N GLU A 132 8.95 -14.00 20.59
CA GLU A 132 10.09 -14.08 19.69
C GLU A 132 9.73 -14.46 18.25
N ASP A 133 8.50 -14.91 17.99
CA ASP A 133 8.00 -15.31 16.67
C ASP A 133 7.01 -14.29 16.09
N ARG A 134 6.62 -13.29 16.88
CA ARG A 134 5.71 -12.23 16.46
C ARG A 134 6.46 -11.21 15.60
N PRO A 135 5.85 -10.72 14.50
CA PRO A 135 6.42 -9.61 13.75
C PRO A 135 6.35 -8.30 14.53
N PRO A 136 7.11 -7.27 14.14
CA PRO A 136 6.98 -5.91 14.69
C PRO A 136 5.56 -5.36 14.47
N VAL A 137 4.73 -5.44 15.52
CA VAL A 137 3.28 -5.17 15.43
C VAL A 137 2.99 -3.74 14.99
N THR A 138 3.58 -2.74 15.65
CA THR A 138 3.30 -1.33 15.36
C THR A 138 3.59 -0.96 13.90
N LEU A 139 4.76 -1.34 13.38
CA LEU A 139 5.15 -1.03 12.01
C LEU A 139 4.26 -1.79 11.00
N THR A 140 3.98 -3.07 11.25
CA THR A 140 3.11 -3.89 10.39
C THR A 140 1.69 -3.32 10.34
N PHE A 141 1.12 -2.97 11.50
CA PHE A 141 -0.20 -2.36 11.61
C PHE A 141 -0.27 -1.02 10.88
N SER A 142 0.66 -0.09 11.16
CA SER A 142 0.65 1.24 10.56
C SER A 142 0.85 1.18 9.05
N ALA A 143 1.75 0.32 8.56
CA ALA A 143 1.94 0.10 7.13
C ALA A 143 0.68 -0.49 6.48
N PHE A 144 0.00 -1.44 7.14
CA PHE A 144 -1.23 -2.03 6.62
C PHE A 144 -2.36 -0.99 6.53
N ARG A 145 -2.57 -0.20 7.59
CA ARG A 145 -3.56 0.88 7.59
C ARG A 145 -3.28 1.93 6.53
N LEU A 146 -2.01 2.30 6.35
CA LEU A 146 -1.62 3.25 5.31
C LEU A 146 -1.87 2.67 3.91
N MET A 147 -1.46 1.43 3.65
CA MET A 147 -1.67 0.75 2.36
C MET A 147 -3.16 0.66 2.01
N VAL A 148 -4.00 0.15 2.93
CA VAL A 148 -5.44 0.00 2.69
C VAL A 148 -6.10 1.37 2.54
N GLY A 149 -5.77 2.32 3.41
CA GLY A 149 -6.32 3.68 3.34
C GLY A 149 -6.01 4.38 2.01
N LEU A 150 -4.76 4.29 1.53
CA LEU A 150 -4.38 4.83 0.24
C LEU A 150 -4.97 4.03 -0.93
N GLY A 151 -5.09 2.71 -0.82
CA GLY A 151 -5.77 1.88 -1.81
C GLY A 151 -7.25 2.23 -1.97
N THR A 152 -7.96 2.49 -0.87
CA THR A 152 -9.34 2.98 -0.88
C THR A 152 -9.42 4.39 -1.49
N LEU A 153 -8.51 5.30 -1.12
CA LEU A 153 -8.42 6.62 -1.73
C LEU A 153 -8.20 6.53 -3.25
N MET A 154 -7.29 5.66 -3.70
CA MET A 154 -7.06 5.39 -5.11
C MET A 154 -8.36 4.95 -5.78
N LEU A 155 -9.10 3.99 -5.24
CA LEU A 155 -10.36 3.53 -5.84
C LEU A 155 -11.37 4.68 -6.01
N VAL A 156 -11.56 5.50 -4.98
CA VAL A 156 -12.44 6.69 -5.03
C VAL A 156 -11.97 7.66 -6.12
N MET A 157 -10.67 7.96 -6.17
CA MET A 157 -10.11 8.89 -7.15
C MET A 157 -10.18 8.33 -8.58
N ALA A 158 -10.06 7.01 -8.77
CA ALA A 158 -10.23 6.39 -10.07
C ALA A 158 -11.69 6.48 -10.56
N VAL A 159 -12.67 6.29 -9.67
CA VAL A 159 -14.09 6.48 -10.00
C VAL A 159 -14.35 7.93 -10.39
N LEU A 160 -13.85 8.89 -9.61
CA LEU A 160 -13.98 10.31 -9.94
C LEU A 160 -13.32 10.67 -11.27
N ALA A 161 -12.11 10.16 -11.53
CA ALA A 161 -11.44 10.35 -12.83
C ALA A 161 -12.26 9.76 -13.97
N PHE A 162 -12.82 8.56 -13.78
CA PHE A 162 -13.65 7.91 -14.78
C PHE A 162 -14.93 8.70 -15.07
N ILE A 163 -15.62 9.23 -14.05
CA ILE A 163 -16.81 10.06 -14.25
C ILE A 163 -16.47 11.34 -15.02
N SER A 164 -15.37 12.00 -14.66
CA SER A 164 -14.91 13.23 -15.31
C SER A 164 -14.32 13.03 -16.73
N ARG A 165 -14.15 11.79 -17.19
CA ARG A 165 -13.29 11.45 -18.34
C ARG A 165 -13.65 12.07 -19.69
N HIS A 166 -14.91 12.43 -19.90
CA HIS A 166 -15.36 12.97 -21.20
C HIS A 166 -15.19 14.49 -21.29
N HIS A 167 -15.28 15.19 -20.15
CA HIS A 167 -15.12 16.64 -20.04
C HIS A 167 -14.20 17.01 -18.86
N PRO A 168 -12.97 16.47 -18.79
CA PRO A 168 -12.12 16.67 -17.62
C PRO A 168 -11.66 18.13 -17.48
N ALA A 169 -11.55 18.87 -18.59
CA ALA A 169 -11.24 20.30 -18.58
C ALA A 169 -12.31 21.18 -17.93
N GLU A 170 -13.57 20.72 -17.91
CA GLU A 170 -14.70 21.41 -17.28
C GLU A 170 -14.83 21.08 -15.78
N SER A 171 -14.07 20.09 -15.30
CA SER A 171 -14.04 19.75 -13.88
C SER A 171 -13.48 20.88 -13.02
N SER A 172 -13.90 20.93 -11.75
CA SER A 172 -13.43 21.97 -10.83
C SER A 172 -11.90 21.97 -10.71
N PRO A 173 -11.24 23.14 -10.58
CA PRO A 173 -9.79 23.21 -10.40
C PRO A 173 -9.29 22.44 -9.16
N LYS A 174 -10.14 22.29 -8.13
CA LYS A 174 -9.82 21.50 -6.94
C LYS A 174 -9.69 20.01 -7.28
N LEU A 175 -10.61 19.48 -8.08
CA LEU A 175 -10.60 18.07 -8.50
C LEU A 175 -9.40 17.76 -9.40
N LEU A 176 -9.10 18.62 -10.37
CA LEU A 176 -7.92 18.45 -11.20
C LEU A 176 -6.62 18.53 -10.38
N LYS A 177 -6.53 19.43 -9.39
CA LYS A 177 -5.39 19.47 -8.45
C LYS A 177 -5.29 18.18 -7.64
N ALA A 178 -6.42 17.62 -7.21
CA ALA A 178 -6.44 16.34 -6.51
C ALA A 178 -5.87 15.21 -7.38
N PHE A 179 -6.19 15.16 -8.68
CA PHE A 179 -5.58 14.20 -9.60
C PHE A 179 -4.07 14.37 -9.75
N VAL A 180 -3.54 15.60 -9.74
CA VAL A 180 -2.09 15.84 -9.72
C VAL A 180 -1.45 15.27 -8.45
N TRP A 181 -2.09 15.46 -7.30
CA TRP A 181 -1.61 14.89 -6.02
C TRP A 181 -1.71 13.37 -5.93
N MET A 182 -2.40 12.71 -6.87
CA MET A 182 -2.41 11.24 -6.97
C MET A 182 -1.15 10.67 -7.63
N ILE A 183 -0.24 11.49 -8.17
CA ILE A 183 1.04 11.00 -8.72
C ILE A 183 1.87 10.24 -7.66
N PRO A 184 2.17 10.78 -6.47
CA PRO A 184 2.96 10.09 -5.46
C PRO A 184 2.20 8.99 -4.69
N VAL A 185 0.86 9.06 -4.63
CA VAL A 185 0.05 8.19 -3.75
C VAL A 185 0.25 6.69 -4.00
N PRO A 186 0.19 6.18 -5.25
CA PRO A 186 0.43 4.76 -5.52
C PRO A 186 1.83 4.30 -5.14
N TYR A 187 2.85 5.15 -5.27
CA TYR A 187 4.21 4.82 -4.83
C TYR A 187 4.27 4.59 -3.32
N ILE A 188 3.63 5.48 -2.54
CA ILE A 188 3.57 5.36 -1.08
C ILE A 188 2.78 4.12 -0.68
N ALA A 189 1.65 3.85 -1.34
CA ALA A 189 0.84 2.66 -1.08
C ALA A 189 1.62 1.36 -1.37
N LEU A 190 2.38 1.30 -2.46
CA LEU A 190 3.23 0.16 -2.80
C LEU A 190 4.33 -0.05 -1.75
N GLN A 191 5.00 1.02 -1.31
CA GLN A 191 6.02 0.91 -0.26
C GLN A 191 5.44 0.45 1.08
N ALA A 192 4.26 0.95 1.44
CA ALA A 192 3.54 0.48 2.61
C ALA A 192 3.18 -1.01 2.49
N GLY A 193 2.72 -1.46 1.32
CA GLY A 193 2.43 -2.87 1.06
C GLY A 193 3.64 -3.78 1.14
N TRP A 194 4.79 -3.36 0.60
CA TRP A 194 6.05 -4.08 0.77
C TRP A 194 6.51 -4.12 2.23
N ALA A 195 6.34 -3.02 2.97
CA ALA A 195 6.62 -3.01 4.40
C ALA A 195 5.74 -4.03 5.15
N VAL A 196 4.43 -4.11 4.85
CA VAL A 196 3.56 -5.17 5.42
C VAL A 196 4.06 -6.55 5.04
N ALA A 197 4.43 -6.76 3.78
CA ALA A 197 4.86 -8.06 3.28
C ALA A 197 6.14 -8.55 3.98
N GLU A 198 7.15 -7.69 4.05
CA GLU A 198 8.51 -8.02 4.48
C GLU A 198 8.70 -7.87 5.99
N VAL A 199 8.23 -6.77 6.59
CA VAL A 199 8.30 -6.57 8.04
C VAL A 199 7.37 -7.55 8.76
N GLY A 200 6.17 -7.77 8.21
CA GLY A 200 5.23 -8.75 8.75
C GLY A 200 5.72 -10.19 8.69
N ARG A 201 6.79 -10.48 7.92
CA ARG A 201 7.43 -11.80 7.87
C ARG A 201 8.52 -11.96 8.94
N GLN A 202 9.06 -10.86 9.48
CA GLN A 202 10.02 -10.93 10.58
C GLN A 202 9.39 -11.70 11.75
N PRO A 203 10.17 -12.52 12.48
CA PRO A 203 11.63 -12.66 12.43
C PRO A 203 12.13 -13.68 11.39
N TRP A 204 11.30 -14.11 10.44
CA TRP A 204 11.62 -15.20 9.53
C TRP A 204 12.20 -14.71 8.20
N ILE A 205 13.30 -15.32 7.75
CA ILE A 205 13.74 -15.18 6.36
C ILE A 205 13.01 -16.17 5.47
N VAL A 206 12.92 -17.43 5.93
CA VAL A 206 12.05 -18.47 5.40
C VAL A 206 11.07 -18.83 6.52
N TYR A 207 9.79 -18.51 6.30
CA TYR A 207 8.75 -18.61 7.32
C TYR A 207 8.70 -20.00 7.96
N GLY A 208 8.82 -20.06 9.30
CA GLY A 208 8.83 -21.29 10.08
C GLY A 208 10.07 -22.19 9.95
N LEU A 209 11.05 -21.82 9.12
CA LEU A 209 12.23 -22.64 8.85
C LEU A 209 13.55 -21.97 9.26
N MET A 210 13.74 -20.69 8.95
CA MET A 210 14.99 -19.98 9.21
C MET A 210 14.73 -18.55 9.68
N ARG A 211 15.40 -18.14 10.76
CA ARG A 211 15.31 -16.77 11.29
C ARG A 211 16.26 -15.84 10.55
N THR A 212 15.92 -14.56 10.49
CA THR A 212 16.75 -13.53 9.84
C THR A 212 18.11 -13.36 10.50
N LYS A 213 18.20 -13.51 11.82
CA LYS A 213 19.46 -13.46 12.57
C LYS A 213 20.47 -14.54 12.15
N ASP A 214 19.98 -15.69 11.70
CA ASP A 214 20.81 -16.83 11.31
C ASP A 214 21.23 -16.77 9.83
N ALA A 215 20.68 -15.80 9.07
CA ALA A 215 20.92 -15.64 7.63
C ALA A 215 21.97 -14.56 7.29
N VAL A 216 22.57 -13.94 8.30
CA VAL A 216 23.55 -12.86 8.11
C VAL A 216 24.92 -13.46 7.76
N SER A 217 25.60 -12.89 6.75
CA SER A 217 26.95 -13.31 6.38
C SER A 217 27.99 -12.91 7.44
N PRO A 218 29.04 -13.72 7.68
CA PRO A 218 30.06 -13.44 8.68
C PRO A 218 31.09 -12.42 8.14
N ILE A 219 30.65 -11.18 7.94
CA ILE A 219 31.48 -10.05 7.47
C ILE A 219 31.51 -8.93 8.50
N ALA A 220 32.52 -8.05 8.40
CA ALA A 220 32.67 -6.96 9.35
C ALA A 220 31.54 -5.93 9.20
N VAL A 221 31.03 -5.42 10.33
CA VAL A 221 29.90 -4.46 10.36
C VAL A 221 30.24 -3.19 9.59
N GLU A 222 31.51 -2.78 9.62
CA GLU A 222 32.04 -1.61 8.92
C GLU A 222 31.91 -1.76 7.41
N GLN A 223 32.13 -2.96 6.86
CA GLN A 223 31.98 -3.21 5.42
C GLN A 223 30.52 -3.04 4.97
N VAL A 224 29.58 -3.55 5.78
CA VAL A 224 28.14 -3.38 5.54
C VAL A 224 27.75 -1.90 5.65
N ALA A 225 28.24 -1.19 6.67
CA ALA A 225 27.94 0.22 6.85
C ALA A 225 28.46 1.10 5.69
N ILE A 226 29.71 0.87 5.26
CA ILE A 226 30.32 1.62 4.15
C ILE A 226 29.55 1.38 2.85
N SER A 227 29.27 0.12 2.52
CA SER A 227 28.51 -0.23 1.31
C SER A 227 27.07 0.30 1.36
N LEU A 228 26.40 0.24 2.50
CA LEU A 228 25.06 0.80 2.69
C LEU A 228 25.04 2.30 2.45
N VAL A 229 26.00 3.05 3.01
CA VAL A 229 26.12 4.50 2.78
C VAL A 229 26.40 4.78 1.30
N ALA A 230 27.28 4.01 0.66
CA ALA A 230 27.58 4.16 -0.77
C ALA A 230 26.33 3.95 -1.63
N PHE A 231 25.58 2.87 -1.42
CA PHE A 231 24.33 2.62 -2.13
C PHE A 231 23.27 3.70 -1.85
N PHE A 232 23.15 4.15 -0.60
CA PHE A 232 22.21 5.20 -0.22
C PHE A 232 22.49 6.50 -0.99
N VAL A 233 23.76 6.93 -1.05
CA VAL A 233 24.16 8.13 -1.80
C VAL A 233 23.83 7.98 -3.28
N VAL A 234 24.24 6.85 -3.90
CA VAL A 234 23.99 6.61 -5.32
C VAL A 234 22.48 6.60 -5.63
N TYR A 235 21.67 5.91 -4.83
CA TYR A 235 20.23 5.81 -5.05
C TYR A 235 19.50 7.13 -4.84
N ILE A 236 19.92 7.97 -3.89
CA ILE A 236 19.36 9.32 -3.74
C ILE A 236 19.68 10.19 -4.95
N LEU A 237 20.92 10.14 -5.45
CA LEU A 237 21.31 10.91 -6.63
C LEU A 237 20.52 10.48 -7.86
N LEU A 238 20.36 9.17 -8.07
CA LEU A 238 19.56 8.62 -9.17
C LEU A 238 18.08 8.98 -9.03
N ALA A 239 17.50 8.86 -7.83
CA ALA A 239 16.11 9.23 -7.59
C ALA A 239 15.87 10.74 -7.80
N ALA A 240 16.79 11.60 -7.35
CA ALA A 240 16.70 13.04 -7.58
C ALA A 240 16.79 13.39 -9.07
N LEU A 241 17.70 12.75 -9.80
CA LEU A 241 17.83 12.91 -11.25
C LEU A 241 16.57 12.44 -11.98
N ASP A 242 16.04 11.28 -11.62
CA ASP A 242 14.82 10.72 -12.22
C ASP A 242 13.62 11.65 -12.00
N ILE A 243 13.37 12.06 -10.75
CA ILE A 243 12.29 13.01 -10.43
C ILE A 243 12.48 14.34 -11.19
N PHE A 244 13.71 14.84 -11.30
CA PHE A 244 14.01 16.04 -12.06
C PHE A 244 13.69 15.88 -13.55
N LEU A 245 14.15 14.80 -14.17
CA LEU A 245 13.92 14.53 -15.59
C LEU A 245 12.44 14.29 -15.86
N LEU A 246 11.76 13.48 -15.05
CA LEU A 246 10.32 13.25 -15.12
C LEU A 246 9.56 14.57 -15.02
N ALA A 247 9.85 15.41 -14.03
CA ALA A 247 9.19 16.72 -13.90
C ALA A 247 9.52 17.66 -15.06
N LYS A 248 10.76 17.64 -15.57
CA LYS A 248 11.19 18.48 -16.70
C LYS A 248 10.45 18.12 -17.97
N TYR A 249 10.33 16.83 -18.29
CA TYR A 249 9.70 16.37 -19.53
C TYR A 249 8.17 16.29 -19.40
N ALA A 250 7.62 15.93 -18.25
CA ALA A 250 6.18 15.88 -18.03
C ALA A 250 5.53 17.27 -17.97
N ARG A 251 6.30 18.37 -17.86
CA ARG A 251 5.79 19.74 -17.94
C ARG A 251 5.88 20.36 -19.33
N LYS A 252 6.62 19.72 -20.25
CA LYS A 252 6.72 20.18 -21.64
C LYS A 252 5.47 19.75 -22.39
N GLU A 253 5.02 20.62 -23.28
CA GLU A 253 3.94 20.27 -24.19
C GLU A 253 4.45 19.27 -25.24
N PRO A 254 3.61 18.31 -25.67
CA PRO A 254 3.95 17.45 -26.79
C PRO A 254 4.22 18.31 -28.04
N ALA A 255 5.21 17.89 -28.82
CA ALA A 255 5.63 18.55 -30.04
C ALA A 255 4.58 18.44 -31.16
#